data_AF-A0A4S2RK85-F1
#
_entry.id   AF-A0A4S2RK85-F1
#
_cell.length_a   1.000
_cell.length_b   1.000
_cell.length_c   1.000
_cell.angle_alpha   90.00
_cell.angle_beta   90.00
_cell.angle_gamma   90.00
#
_symmetry.space_group_name_H-M   'P 1'
#
loop_
_entity.id
_entity.type
_entity.pdbx_description
1 polymer ?
#
loop_
_entity_poly.entity_id
_entity_poly.type
_entity_poly.pdbx_seq_one_letter_code
_entity_poly.pdbx_strand_id
1 'polypeptide(L)' 'MAERTGPVQAQHRVTEAVVQAAYGRFIRHTQLCTECRTQGVDCEDAAELRQAWRAARLGVAA' A
#
# COMPACT_ATOMS: atom_id res chain seq x y z
N MET A 1 33.25 -11.57 4.17
CA MET A 1 32.03 -12.33 3.82
C MET A 1 31.12 -11.39 3.06
N ALA A 2 31.13 -11.46 1.72
CA ALA A 2 30.28 -10.63 0.89
C ALA A 2 28.92 -11.33 0.79
N GLU A 3 28.01 -10.88 1.64
CA GLU A 3 26.63 -11.31 1.71
C GLU A 3 26.04 -11.08 0.32
N ARG A 4 25.82 -12.17 -0.44
CA ARG A 4 25.02 -12.15 -1.66
C ARG A 4 23.58 -11.85 -1.24
N THR A 5 23.28 -10.59 -0.97
CA THR A 5 21.92 -10.07 -0.94
C THR A 5 21.40 -10.22 -2.38
N GLY A 6 20.89 -11.41 -2.70
CA GLY A 6 20.52 -11.77 -4.07
C GLY A 6 19.43 -10.85 -4.63
N PRO A 7 19.22 -10.85 -5.96
CA PRO A 7 18.19 -10.04 -6.61
C PRO A 7 16.79 -10.24 -6.01
N VAL A 8 16.53 -11.42 -5.45
CA VAL A 8 15.29 -11.77 -4.73
C VAL A 8 15.05 -10.86 -3.51
N GLN A 9 16.07 -10.57 -2.69
CA GLN A 9 15.91 -9.68 -1.53
C GLN A 9 15.69 -8.21 -1.94
N ALA A 10 16.32 -7.78 -3.04
CA ALA A 10 16.10 -6.44 -3.59
C ALA A 10 14.67 -6.30 -4.15
N GLN A 11 14.18 -7.31 -4.87
CA GLN A 11 12.81 -7.36 -5.37
C GLN A 11 11.80 -7.33 -4.22
N HIS A 12 11.96 -8.16 -3.19
CA HIS A 12 11.09 -8.15 -2.01
C HIS A 12 10.99 -6.76 -1.34
N ARG A 13 12.11 -6.07 -1.14
CA ARG A 13 12.12 -4.71 -0.55
C ARG A 13 11.40 -3.69 -1.42
N VAL A 14 11.55 -3.78 -2.75
CA VAL A 14 10.84 -2.88 -3.68
C VAL A 14 9.33 -3.15 -3.59
N THR A 15 8.91 -4.41 -3.57
CA THR A 15 7.48 -4.74 -3.48
C THR A 15 6.87 -4.34 -2.13
N GLU A 16 7.59 -4.52 -1.03
CA GLU A 16 7.19 -4.02 0.29
C GLU A 16 7.07 -2.48 0.31
N ALA A 17 8.01 -1.76 -0.29
CA ALA A 17 7.95 -0.31 -0.39
C ALA A 17 6.72 0.18 -1.16
N VAL A 18 6.35 -0.51 -2.25
CA VAL A 18 5.13 -0.21 -3.02
C VAL A 18 3.87 -0.43 -2.19
N VAL A 19 3.79 -1.54 -1.44
CA VAL A 19 2.66 -1.82 -0.55
C VAL A 19 2.54 -0.76 0.55
N GLN A 20 3.64 -0.40 1.19
CA GLN A 20 3.66 0.63 2.23
C GLN A 20 3.28 2.01 1.69
N ALA A 21 3.75 2.38 0.49
CA ALA A 21 3.39 3.63 -0.15
C ALA A 21 1.89 3.69 -0.48
N ALA A 22 1.32 2.61 -1.03
CA ALA A 22 -0.11 2.54 -1.33
C ALA A 22 -0.97 2.61 -0.05
N TYR A 23 -0.55 1.91 1.01
CA TYR A 23 -1.21 1.96 2.31
C TYR A 23 -1.14 3.36 2.94
N GLY A 24 0.04 4.01 2.88
CA GLY A 24 0.22 5.36 3.39
C GLY A 24 -0.68 6.39 2.70
N ARG A 25 -0.92 6.25 1.39
CA ARG A 25 -1.87 7.08 0.65
C ARG A 25 -3.30 6.86 1.11
N PHE A 26 -3.73 5.60 1.28
CA PHE A 26 -5.05 5.26 1.79
C PHE A 26 -5.29 5.89 3.18
N ILE A 27 -4.38 5.66 4.13
CA ILE A 27 -4.51 6.22 5.50
C ILE A 27 -4.47 7.75 5.49
N ARG A 28 -3.60 8.36 4.69
CA ARG A 28 -3.56 9.82 4.58
C ARG A 28 -4.89 10.36 4.03
N HIS A 29 -5.49 9.70 3.05
CA HIS A 29 -6.77 10.09 2.51
C HIS A 29 -7.88 9.96 3.56
N THR A 30 -8.02 8.82 4.24
CA THR A 30 -9.07 8.64 5.26
C THR A 30 -8.93 9.62 6.41
N GLN A 31 -7.70 10.01 6.74
CA GLN A 31 -7.46 11.06 7.74
C GLN A 31 -7.81 12.45 7.23
N LEU A 32 -7.53 12.82 5.97
CA LEU A 32 -7.79 14.17 5.45
C LEU A 32 -9.21 14.37 4.91
N CYS A 33 -9.87 13.30 4.47
CA CYS A 33 -11.21 13.34 3.92
C CYS A 33 -12.24 13.44 5.05
N THR A 34 -12.97 14.56 5.08
CA THR A 34 -14.02 14.80 6.08
C THR A 34 -15.11 13.74 6.01
N GLU A 35 -15.51 13.31 4.82
CA GLU A 35 -16.51 12.27 4.62
C GLU A 35 -16.08 10.95 5.28
N CYS A 36 -14.90 10.45 4.92
CA CYS A 36 -14.34 9.23 5.51
C CYS A 36 -14.21 9.32 7.03
N ARG A 37 -13.76 10.48 7.54
CA ARG A 37 -13.56 10.70 8.97
C ARG A 37 -14.87 10.79 9.75
N THR A 38 -15.92 11.39 9.18
CA THR A 38 -17.18 11.68 9.88
C THR A 38 -18.19 10.55 9.75
N GLN A 39 -18.27 9.94 8.57
CA GLN A 39 -19.24 8.87 8.29
C GLN A 39 -18.67 7.48 8.62
N GLY A 40 -17.35 7.35 8.76
CA GLY A 40 -16.69 6.07 9.01
C GLY A 40 -16.77 5.09 7.84
N VAL A 41 -17.14 5.57 6.64
CA VAL A 41 -17.21 4.80 5.40
C VAL A 41 -16.17 5.32 4.42
N ASP A 42 -15.58 4.42 3.64
CA ASP A 42 -14.65 4.81 2.57
C ASP A 42 -15.44 5.47 1.43
N CYS A 43 -15.10 6.71 1.08
CA CYS A 43 -15.58 7.33 -0.15
C CYS A 43 -14.95 6.66 -1.39
N GLU A 44 -15.37 7.04 -2.59
CA GLU A 44 -14.89 6.45 -3.84
C GLU A 44 -13.36 6.47 -3.97
N ASP A 45 -12.72 7.61 -3.69
CA ASP A 45 -11.25 7.75 -3.68
C ASP A 45 -10.58 6.81 -2.66
N ALA A 46 -11.15 6.70 -1.46
CA ALA A 46 -10.64 5.82 -0.41
C ALA A 46 -10.78 4.35 -0.82
N ALA A 47 -11.86 4.00 -1.51
CA ALA A 47 -12.11 2.67 -2.06
C ALA A 47 -11.10 2.33 -3.16
N GLU A 48 -10.81 3.24 -4.08
CA GLU A 48 -9.77 3.08 -5.11
C GLU A 48 -8.38 2.88 -4.49
N LEU A 49 -8.02 3.72 -3.50
CA LEU A 49 -6.74 3.60 -2.79
C LEU A 49 -6.61 2.27 -2.04
N ARG A 50 -7.70 1.79 -1.44
CA ARG A 50 -7.75 0.46 -0.81
C ARG A 50 -7.59 -0.66 -1.84
N GLN A 51 -8.22 -0.55 -3.00
CA GLN A 51 -8.07 -1.52 -4.09
C GLN A 51 -6.63 -1.55 -4.61
N ALA A 52 -6.01 -0.39 -4.82
CA ALA A 52 -4.62 -0.28 -5.24
C ALA A 52 -3.65 -0.92 -4.24
N TRP A 53 -3.88 -0.72 -2.94
CA TRP A 53 -3.11 -1.40 -1.88
C TRP A 53 -3.29 -2.93 -1.91
N ARG A 54 -4.52 -3.42 -2.10
CA ARG A 54 -4.78 -4.87 -2.22
C ARG A 54 -4.11 -5.47 -3.45
N ALA A 55 -4.18 -4.79 -4.59
CA ALA A 55 -3.52 -5.21 -5.83
C ALA A 55 -2.00 -5.28 -5.63
N ALA A 56 -1.40 -4.27 -4.98
CA ALA A 56 0.01 -4.29 -4.61
C ALA A 56 0.36 -5.48 -3.70
N ARG A 57 -0.47 -5.80 -2.70
CA ARG A 57 -0.26 -6.97 -1.83
C ARG A 57 -0.35 -8.30 -2.57
N LEU A 58 -1.33 -8.45 -3.45
CA LEU A 58 -1.50 -9.67 -4.24
C LEU A 58 -0.35 -9.88 -5.23
N GLY A 59 0.19 -8.79 -5.80
CA GLY A 59 1.39 -8.83 -6.63
C GLY A 59 2.69 -9.16 -5.88
N VAL A 60 2.71 -9.11 -4.53
CA VAL A 60 3.85 -9.57 -3.71
C VAL A 60 3.74 -11.07 -3.42
N ALA A 61 2.52 -11.59 -3.35
CA ALA A 61 2.24 -12.97 -2.97
C ALA A 61 2.29 -13.96 -4.15
N ALA A 62 2.50 -13.47 -5.37
CA ALA A 62 2.65 -14.24 -6.61
C ALA A 62 4.14 -14.39 -6.96
#